data_AF-A0A4Q4CL58-F1
#
_entry.id   AF-A0A4Q4CL58-F1
#
_cell.length_a   1.000
_cell.length_b   1.000
_cell.length_c   1.000
_cell.angle_alpha   90.00
_cell.angle_beta   90.00
_cell.angle_gamma   90.00
#
_symmetry.space_group_name_H-M   'P 1'
#
loop_
_entity.id
_entity.type
_entity.pdbx_description
1 polymer ?
#
loop_
_entity_poly.entity_id
_entity_poly.type
_entity_poly.pdbx_seq_one_letter_code
_entity_poly.pdbx_strand_id
1 'polypeptide(L)'
;MSLDLALTIARSGLASIQRNLAQTAQNIANAETPGYTRKTVPQQALVAGDMPLGLRNTDAQRAVDTAVLAQLDQSRGAVAAATVREALLQGIEQAHGAAGDGATLGDAVAALGDAFTLLRAAPAGSDLIWMVSAAMSRSAALAEATSATMPSCARCRAVPIAFETSWSRVVTVVAAT
;
A
#
# COMPACT_ATOMS: atom_id res chain seq x y z
N MET A 1 -2.46 -33.66 49.18
CA MET A 1 -1.97 -33.83 47.80
C MET A 1 -3.11 -33.78 46.76
N SER A 2 -4.10 -34.68 46.77
CA SER A 2 -5.21 -34.62 45.79
C SER A 2 -6.18 -33.44 46.01
N LEU A 3 -6.46 -33.10 47.27
CA LEU A 3 -7.38 -32.01 47.63
C LEU A 3 -6.74 -30.63 47.40
N ASP A 4 -5.45 -30.48 47.70
CA ASP A 4 -4.68 -29.27 47.40
C ASP A 4 -4.61 -28.99 45.89
N LEU A 5 -4.41 -30.03 45.08
CA LEU A 5 -4.44 -29.93 43.62
C LEU A 5 -5.83 -29.51 43.12
N ALA A 6 -6.89 -30.14 43.62
CA ALA A 6 -8.27 -29.79 43.27
C ALA A 6 -8.62 -28.34 43.64
N LEU A 7 -8.20 -27.88 44.83
CA LEU A 7 -8.38 -26.50 45.27
C LEU A 7 -7.60 -25.52 44.40
N THR A 8 -6.39 -25.88 43.98
CA THR A 8 -5.55 -25.06 43.09
C THR A 8 -6.19 -24.90 41.71
N ILE A 9 -6.72 -26.00 41.14
CA ILE A 9 -7.48 -25.97 39.89
C ILE A 9 -8.73 -25.10 40.04
N ALA A 10 -9.51 -25.27 41.11
CA ALA A 10 -10.71 -24.47 41.37
C ALA A 10 -10.38 -22.96 41.50
N ARG A 11 -9.29 -22.61 42.19
CA ARG A 11 -8.82 -21.22 42.30
C ARG A 11 -8.42 -20.65 40.94
N SER A 12 -7.71 -21.42 40.11
CA SER A 12 -7.32 -20.99 38.76
C SER A 12 -8.55 -20.76 37.86
N GLY A 13 -9.57 -21.64 37.94
CA GLY A 13 -10.83 -21.48 37.22
C GLY A 13 -11.61 -20.24 37.65
N LEU A 14 -11.72 -20.00 38.96
CA LEU A 14 -12.40 -18.82 39.49
C LEU A 14 -11.69 -17.52 39.09
N ALA A 15 -10.35 -17.47 39.18
CA ALA A 15 -9.56 -16.34 38.70
C ALA A 15 -9.76 -16.10 37.19
N SER A 16 -9.90 -17.17 36.42
CA SER A 16 -10.16 -17.09 34.98
C SER A 16 -11.55 -16.55 34.65
N ILE A 17 -12.58 -16.93 35.42
CA ILE A 17 -13.94 -16.39 35.32
C ILE A 17 -13.95 -14.90 35.68
N GLN A 18 -13.28 -14.50 36.78
CA GLN A 18 -13.17 -13.09 37.18
C GLN A 18 -12.58 -12.22 36.06
N ARG A 19 -11.52 -12.70 35.38
CA ARG A 19 -10.96 -11.99 34.21
C ARG A 19 -11.93 -11.90 33.04
N ASN A 20 -12.66 -12.97 32.74
CA ASN A 20 -13.67 -12.96 31.65
C ASN A 20 -14.83 -12.01 31.96
N LEU A 21 -15.27 -11.94 33.21
CA LEU A 21 -16.29 -10.98 33.66
C LEU A 21 -15.77 -9.55 33.54
N ALA A 22 -14.54 -9.27 33.97
CA ALA A 22 -13.92 -7.96 33.82
C ALA A 22 -13.84 -7.55 32.34
N GLN A 23 -13.45 -8.46 31.44
CA GLN A 23 -13.42 -8.17 30.00
C GLN A 23 -14.81 -7.94 29.42
N THR A 24 -15.80 -8.70 29.87
CA THR A 24 -17.19 -8.52 29.44
C THR A 24 -17.72 -7.18 29.90
N ALA A 25 -17.46 -6.78 31.15
CA ALA A 25 -17.79 -5.46 31.68
C ALA A 25 -17.11 -4.35 30.88
N GLN A 26 -15.83 -4.49 30.52
CA GLN A 26 -15.14 -3.54 29.67
C GLN A 26 -15.76 -3.44 28.28
N ASN A 27 -16.14 -4.58 27.68
CA ASN A 27 -16.82 -4.58 26.38
C ASN A 27 -18.19 -3.89 26.45
N ILE A 28 -18.96 -4.11 27.52
CA ILE A 28 -20.26 -3.46 27.72
C ILE A 28 -20.07 -1.95 27.91
N ALA A 29 -19.13 -1.55 28.78
CA ALA A 29 -18.86 -0.14 29.09
C ALA A 29 -18.39 0.67 27.86
N ASN A 30 -17.80 0.03 26.86
CA ASN A 30 -17.32 0.67 25.63
C ASN A 30 -18.11 0.24 24.39
N ALA A 31 -19.29 -0.36 24.56
CA ALA A 31 -20.09 -0.85 23.44
C ALA A 31 -20.48 0.27 22.46
N GLU A 32 -20.71 1.48 22.97
CA GLU A 32 -21.07 2.66 22.18
C GLU A 32 -19.86 3.53 21.80
N THR A 33 -18.64 3.16 22.21
CA THR A 33 -17.44 3.91 21.87
C THR A 33 -17.02 3.63 20.43
N PRO A 34 -16.99 4.64 19.53
CA PRO A 34 -16.59 4.44 18.14
C PRO A 34 -15.19 3.81 18.03
N GLY A 35 -15.05 2.82 17.16
CA GLY A 35 -13.78 2.10 16.96
C GLY A 35 -13.45 1.07 18.05
N TYR A 36 -14.28 0.91 19.09
CA TYR A 36 -14.11 -0.18 20.03
C TYR A 36 -14.46 -1.52 19.38
N THR A 37 -13.60 -2.52 19.57
CA THR A 37 -13.81 -3.89 19.10
C THR A 37 -14.01 -4.80 20.29
N ARG A 38 -14.96 -5.73 20.19
CA ARG A 38 -15.16 -6.74 21.22
C ARG A 38 -13.87 -7.52 21.42
N LYS A 39 -13.43 -7.67 22.67
CA LYS A 39 -12.27 -8.48 23.00
C LYS A 39 -12.69 -9.73 23.77
N THR A 40 -11.98 -10.83 23.55
CA THR A 40 -12.17 -12.10 24.24
C THR A 40 -10.88 -12.49 24.95
N VAL A 41 -10.98 -13.22 26.05
CA VAL A 41 -9.83 -13.74 26.78
C VAL A 41 -9.89 -15.26 26.70
N PRO A 42 -9.17 -15.88 25.75
CA PRO A 42 -9.13 -17.33 25.64
C PRO A 42 -8.58 -17.97 26.91
N GLN A 43 -9.08 -19.16 27.21
CA GLN A 43 -8.63 -19.98 28.32
C GLN A 43 -7.92 -21.21 27.74
N GLN A 44 -6.80 -21.58 28.33
CA GLN A 44 -6.07 -22.79 27.99
C GLN A 44 -5.91 -23.64 29.25
N ALA A 45 -6.18 -24.93 29.12
CA ALA A 45 -5.91 -25.89 30.18
C ALA A 45 -4.39 -26.09 30.31
N LEU A 46 -3.89 -26.01 31.54
CA LEU A 46 -2.51 -26.32 31.86
C LEU A 46 -2.43 -27.77 32.31
N VAL A 47 -1.59 -28.57 31.66
CA VAL A 47 -1.40 -30.00 31.95
C VAL A 47 0.10 -30.28 31.99
N ALA A 48 0.57 -31.06 32.97
CA ALA A 48 1.93 -31.59 33.01
C ALA A 48 1.88 -33.12 33.02
N GLY A 49 2.40 -33.74 31.96
CA GLY A 49 2.19 -35.17 31.71
C GLY A 49 0.69 -35.47 31.58
N ASP A 50 0.21 -36.44 32.36
CA ASP A 50 -1.21 -36.81 32.45
C ASP A 50 -1.97 -36.10 33.58
N MET A 51 -1.35 -35.15 34.30
CA MET A 51 -1.98 -34.46 35.41
C MET A 51 -2.45 -33.03 35.04
N PRO A 52 -3.75 -32.70 35.24
CA PRO A 52 -4.24 -31.34 35.07
C PRO A 52 -3.70 -30.44 36.19
N LEU A 53 -3.16 -29.29 35.82
CA LEU A 53 -2.61 -28.26 36.72
C LEU A 53 -3.52 -27.03 36.85
N GLY A 54 -4.56 -26.93 36.03
CA GLY A 54 -5.57 -25.87 36.10
C GLY A 54 -5.77 -25.16 34.78
N LEU A 55 -6.15 -23.88 34.84
CA LEU A 55 -6.43 -23.03 33.69
C LEU A 55 -5.54 -21.79 33.70
N ARG A 56 -5.12 -21.35 32.52
CA ARG A 56 -4.45 -20.07 32.30
C ARG A 56 -5.17 -19.28 31.22
N ASN A 57 -5.33 -17.98 31.46
CA ASN A 57 -5.80 -17.05 30.44
C ASN A 57 -4.65 -16.64 29.53
N THR A 58 -4.90 -16.60 28.23
CA THR A 58 -3.97 -16.00 27.27
C THR A 58 -4.22 -14.49 27.17
N ASP A 59 -3.45 -13.82 26.31
CA ASP A 59 -3.67 -12.41 26.01
C ASP A 59 -5.06 -12.18 25.39
N ALA A 60 -5.60 -10.99 25.65
CA ALA A 60 -6.89 -10.59 25.11
C ALA A 60 -6.81 -10.42 23.59
N GLN A 61 -7.65 -11.13 22.86
CA GLN A 61 -7.73 -11.07 21.41
C GLN A 61 -8.94 -10.26 20.97
N ARG A 62 -8.80 -9.50 19.89
CA ARG A 62 -9.92 -8.78 19.26
C ARG A 62 -10.75 -9.76 18.45
N ALA A 63 -12.06 -9.75 18.64
CA ALA A 63 -13.01 -10.48 17.81
C ALA A 63 -13.35 -9.61 16.60
N VAL A 64 -12.53 -9.74 15.55
CA VAL A 64 -12.72 -9.06 14.26
C VAL A 64 -12.72 -10.11 13.16
N ASP A 65 -13.51 -9.87 12.10
CA ASP A 65 -13.49 -10.71 10.92
C ASP A 65 -12.23 -10.39 10.09
N THR A 66 -11.25 -11.29 10.14
CA THR A 66 -9.99 -11.13 9.41
C THR A 66 -10.16 -11.27 7.90
N ALA A 67 -11.20 -11.97 7.42
CA ALA A 67 -11.47 -12.09 5.99
C ALA A 67 -11.99 -10.76 5.43
N VAL A 68 -12.88 -10.08 6.16
CA VAL A 68 -13.35 -8.74 5.79
C VAL A 68 -12.22 -7.72 5.80
N LEU A 69 -11.33 -7.77 6.80
CA LEU A 69 -10.14 -6.90 6.85
C LEU A 69 -9.20 -7.16 5.66
N ALA A 70 -8.93 -8.43 5.35
CA ALA A 70 -8.11 -8.80 4.20
C ALA A 70 -8.73 -8.34 2.87
N GLN A 71 -10.05 -8.46 2.71
CA GLN A 71 -10.76 -7.97 1.53
C GLN A 71 -10.72 -6.44 1.43
N LEU A 72 -10.83 -5.73 2.56
CA LEU A 72 -10.69 -4.27 2.60
C LEU A 72 -9.28 -3.85 2.16
N ASP A 73 -8.24 -4.49 2.67
CA ASP A 73 -6.85 -4.18 2.30
C ASP A 73 -6.57 -4.53 0.82
N GLN A 74 -7.12 -5.65 0.33
CA GLN A 74 -7.04 -6.01 -1.09
C GLN A 74 -7.72 -4.96 -1.99
N SER A 75 -8.93 -4.53 -1.62
CA SER A 75 -9.66 -3.51 -2.40
C SER A 75 -8.94 -2.16 -2.40
N ARG A 76 -8.36 -1.75 -1.27
CA ARG A 76 -7.50 -0.55 -1.18
C ARG A 76 -6.28 -0.67 -2.07
N GLY A 77 -5.61 -1.82 -2.08
CA GLY A 77 -4.48 -2.09 -2.97
C GLY A 77 -4.87 -2.01 -4.45
N ALA A 78 -6.02 -2.56 -4.82
CA ALA A 78 -6.54 -2.50 -6.18
C ALA A 78 -6.85 -1.06 -6.62
N VAL A 79 -7.49 -0.27 -5.75
CA VAL A 79 -7.76 1.15 -6.01
C VAL A 79 -6.46 1.93 -6.18
N ALA A 80 -5.49 1.77 -5.27
CA ALA A 80 -4.20 2.45 -5.38
C ALA A 80 -3.48 2.11 -6.69
N ALA A 81 -3.48 0.83 -7.09
CA ALA A 81 -2.89 0.40 -8.35
C ALA A 81 -3.63 0.99 -9.56
N ALA A 82 -4.96 1.07 -9.52
CA ALA A 82 -5.75 1.69 -10.58
C ALA A 82 -5.47 3.21 -10.67
N THR A 83 -5.41 3.92 -9.55
CA THR A 83 -5.09 5.35 -9.50
C THR A 83 -3.72 5.65 -10.08
N VAL A 84 -2.70 4.82 -9.80
CA VAL A 84 -1.37 4.99 -10.38
C VAL A 84 -1.38 4.73 -11.89
N ARG A 85 -2.11 3.70 -12.35
CA ARG A 85 -2.27 3.44 -13.79
C ARG A 85 -2.97 4.58 -14.51
N GLU A 86 -4.04 5.10 -13.92
CA GLU A 86 -4.80 6.24 -14.45
C GLU A 86 -3.90 7.47 -14.59
N ALA A 87 -3.16 7.84 -13.54
CA ALA A 87 -2.25 8.98 -13.59
C ALA A 87 -1.16 8.83 -14.67
N LEU A 88 -0.68 7.61 -14.90
CA LEU A 88 0.30 7.32 -15.95
C LEU A 88 -0.35 7.41 -17.35
N LEU A 89 -1.54 6.84 -17.52
CA LEU A 89 -2.24 6.87 -18.80
C LEU A 89 -2.68 8.28 -19.19
N GLN A 90 -3.13 9.11 -18.24
CA GLN A 90 -3.45 10.52 -18.50
C GLN A 90 -2.27 11.30 -19.08
N GLY A 91 -1.05 11.03 -18.62
CA GLY A 91 0.16 11.62 -19.19
C GLY A 91 0.40 11.23 -20.65
N ILE A 92 0.17 9.96 -20.97
CA ILE A 92 0.30 9.43 -22.33
C ILE A 92 -0.80 10.00 -23.23
N GLU A 93 -2.04 10.08 -22.73
CA GLU A 93 -3.18 10.66 -23.44
C GLU A 93 -2.97 12.14 -23.74
N GLN A 94 -2.43 12.93 -22.81
CA GLN A 94 -2.10 14.34 -23.08
C GLN A 94 -1.03 14.51 -24.16
N ALA A 95 -0.04 13.63 -24.18
CA ALA A 95 1.02 13.65 -25.19
C ALA A 95 0.51 13.30 -26.60
N HIS A 96 -0.44 12.38 -26.67
CA HIS A 96 -1.03 11.91 -27.92
C HIS A 96 -2.20 12.78 -28.39
N GLY A 97 -2.99 13.33 -27.45
CA GLY A 97 -4.12 14.23 -27.66
C GLY A 97 -5.08 13.84 -28.80
N ALA A 98 -5.86 14.82 -29.27
CA ALA A 98 -6.55 14.74 -30.55
C ALA A 98 -5.68 15.40 -31.63
N ALA A 99 -5.48 14.72 -32.76
CA ALA A 99 -4.74 15.27 -33.88
C ALA A 99 -5.43 16.54 -34.41
N GLY A 100 -4.70 17.65 -34.52
CA GLY A 100 -5.22 18.93 -35.03
C GLY A 100 -5.35 20.07 -34.00
N ASP A 101 -5.20 19.81 -32.70
CA ASP A 101 -5.19 20.86 -31.66
C ASP A 101 -3.84 21.59 -31.56
N GLY A 102 -2.83 21.15 -32.33
CA GLY A 102 -1.51 21.79 -32.43
C GLY A 102 -0.60 21.54 -31.22
N ALA A 103 -1.08 20.80 -30.21
CA ALA A 103 -0.37 20.53 -28.96
C ALA A 103 0.13 19.07 -28.84
N THR A 104 -0.15 18.23 -29.83
CA THR A 104 0.25 16.81 -29.79
C THR A 104 1.69 16.60 -30.26
N LEU A 105 2.25 15.43 -29.94
CA LEU A 105 3.55 15.02 -30.48
C LEU A 105 3.53 14.93 -32.00
N GLY A 106 2.42 14.47 -32.58
CA GLY A 106 2.23 14.43 -34.03
C GLY A 106 2.29 15.81 -34.67
N ASP A 107 1.62 16.80 -34.07
CA ASP A 107 1.63 18.18 -34.58
C ASP A 107 3.03 18.82 -34.50
N ALA A 108 3.77 18.55 -33.42
CA ALA A 108 5.13 19.06 -33.25
C ALA A 108 6.10 18.47 -34.29
N VAL A 109 5.98 17.16 -34.60
CA VAL A 109 6.78 16.50 -35.63
C VAL A 109 6.39 16.95 -37.03
N ALA A 110 5.09 17.12 -37.30
CA ALA A 110 4.58 17.64 -38.57
C ALA A 110 5.09 19.06 -38.83
N ALA A 111 4.97 19.97 -37.84
CA ALA A 111 5.47 21.34 -37.94
C ALA A 111 6.99 21.41 -38.17
N LEU A 112 7.75 20.49 -37.58
CA LEU A 112 9.19 20.38 -37.84
C LEU A 112 9.47 19.94 -39.28
N GLY A 113 8.72 18.97 -39.81
CA GLY A 113 8.81 18.54 -41.21
C GLY A 113 8.45 19.65 -42.21
N ASP A 114 7.42 20.43 -41.91
CA ASP A 114 7.01 21.59 -42.71
C ASP A 114 8.09 22.67 -42.72
N ALA A 115 8.68 22.99 -41.56
CA ALA A 115 9.76 23.96 -41.45
C ALA A 115 11.00 23.55 -42.28
N PHE A 116 11.38 22.26 -42.27
CA PHE A 116 12.47 21.76 -43.12
C PHE A 116 12.13 21.78 -44.62
N THR A 117 10.86 21.55 -44.97
CA THR A 117 10.41 21.61 -46.38
C THR A 117 10.47 23.03 -46.91
N LEU A 118 10.05 24.02 -46.11
CA LEU A 118 10.17 25.44 -46.44
C LEU A 118 11.63 25.89 -46.53
N LEU A 119 12.47 25.48 -45.59
CA LEU A 119 13.91 25.80 -45.61
C LEU A 119 14.60 25.20 -46.84
N ARG A 120 14.22 23.99 -47.28
CA ARG A 120 14.73 23.38 -48.52
C ARG A 120 14.39 24.23 -49.75
N ALA A 121 13.19 24.81 -49.79
CA ALA A 121 12.75 25.63 -50.92
C ALA A 121 13.49 26.98 -51.00
N ALA A 122 13.97 27.51 -49.86
CA ALA A 122 14.70 28.78 -49.79
C ALA A 122 15.79 28.79 -48.69
N PRO A 123 16.99 28.25 -48.97
CA PRO A 123 18.00 28.00 -47.93
C PRO A 123 18.69 29.26 -47.37
N ALA A 124 18.61 30.40 -48.05
CA ALA A 124 19.22 31.66 -47.61
C ALA A 124 18.31 32.52 -46.71
N GLY A 125 17.07 32.09 -46.46
CA GLY A 125 16.11 32.84 -45.64
C GLY A 125 16.43 32.73 -44.15
N SER A 126 16.91 33.82 -43.53
CA SER A 126 17.16 33.88 -42.08
C SER A 126 15.90 33.57 -41.25
N ASP A 127 14.72 33.97 -41.73
CA ASP A 127 13.44 33.71 -41.06
C ASP A 127 13.08 32.22 -41.05
N LEU A 128 13.46 31.49 -42.11
CA LEU A 128 13.22 30.05 -42.24
C LEU A 128 14.15 29.26 -41.31
N ILE A 129 15.38 29.74 -41.12
CA ILE A 129 16.34 29.18 -40.15
C ILE A 129 15.82 29.36 -38.72
N TRP A 130 15.27 30.53 -38.39
CA TRP A 130 14.65 30.77 -37.08
C TRP A 130 13.45 29.84 -36.86
N MET A 131 12.59 29.66 -37.86
CA MET A 131 11.40 28.79 -37.76
C MET A 131 11.75 27.34 -37.44
N VAL A 132 12.80 26.80 -38.07
CA VAL A 132 13.32 25.46 -37.79
C VAL A 132 13.83 25.34 -36.35
N SER A 133 14.52 26.36 -35.83
CA SER A 133 14.98 26.37 -34.43
C SER A 133 13.83 26.45 -33.41
N ALA A 134 12.76 27.18 -33.73
CA ALA A 134 11.56 27.28 -32.91
C ALA A 134 10.74 25.98 -32.92
N ALA A 135 10.65 25.30 -34.07
CA ALA A 135 10.03 23.99 -34.17
C ALA A 135 10.82 22.93 -33.38
N MET A 136 12.15 22.96 -33.45
CA MET A 136 13.02 22.07 -32.66
C MET A 136 12.85 22.28 -31.16
N SER A 137 12.85 23.51 -30.65
CA SER A 137 12.69 23.77 -29.21
C SER A 137 11.31 23.34 -28.69
N ARG A 138 10.25 23.49 -29.49
CA ARG A 138 8.91 22.99 -29.17
C ARG A 138 8.86 21.46 -29.10
N SER A 139 9.50 20.77 -30.05
CA SER A 139 9.58 19.30 -30.03
C SER A 139 10.38 18.79 -28.81
N ALA A 140 11.45 19.50 -28.42
CA ALA A 140 12.24 19.17 -27.24
C ALA A 140 11.46 19.40 -25.93
N ALA A 141 10.70 20.49 -25.82
CA ALA A 141 9.86 20.76 -24.65
C ALA A 141 8.77 19.71 -24.47
N LEU A 142 8.17 19.22 -25.56
CA LEU A 142 7.16 18.16 -25.50
C LEU A 142 7.77 16.79 -25.20
N ALA A 143 8.96 16.49 -25.74
CA ALA A 143 9.73 15.31 -25.36
C ALA A 143 10.06 15.30 -23.86
N GLU A 144 10.37 16.45 -23.26
CA GLU A 144 10.59 16.56 -21.82
C GLU A 144 9.29 16.41 -21.00
N ALA A 145 8.16 16.93 -21.49
CA ALA A 145 6.87 16.73 -20.84
C ALA A 145 6.41 15.25 -20.83
N THR A 146 6.71 14.52 -21.91
CA THR A 146 6.47 13.06 -21.99
C THR A 146 7.49 12.25 -21.19
N SER A 147 8.74 12.69 -21.12
CA SER A 147 9.74 12.03 -20.29
C SER A 147 9.44 12.22 -18.80
N ALA A 148 8.90 13.37 -18.38
CA ALA A 148 8.54 13.68 -16.98
C ALA A 148 7.40 12.81 -16.41
N THR A 149 6.57 12.20 -17.26
CA THR A 149 5.57 11.21 -16.85
C THR A 149 6.16 9.82 -16.58
N MET A 150 7.39 9.56 -17.02
CA MET A 150 8.11 8.30 -16.86
C MET A 150 8.90 8.12 -15.52
N PRO A 151 9.50 9.15 -14.87
CA PRO A 151 10.23 9.00 -13.61
C PRO A 151 9.33 8.73 -12.41
N SER A 152 8.03 9.03 -12.47
CA SER A 152 7.06 8.51 -11.48
C SER A 152 7.07 6.97 -11.48
N CYS A 153 7.19 6.35 -12.67
CA CYS A 153 7.30 4.91 -12.87
C CYS A 153 8.66 4.35 -12.40
N ALA A 154 9.77 5.05 -12.66
CA ALA A 154 11.11 4.65 -12.17
C ALA A 154 11.24 4.75 -10.64
N ARG A 155 10.63 5.78 -10.04
CA ARG A 155 10.57 5.96 -8.59
C ARG A 155 9.64 4.94 -7.93
N CYS A 156 8.54 4.54 -8.58
CA CYS A 156 7.69 3.42 -8.14
C CYS A 156 8.40 2.06 -8.24
N ARG A 157 9.24 1.82 -9.26
CA ARG A 157 10.06 0.60 -9.37
C ARG A 157 11.16 0.52 -8.30
N ALA A 158 11.59 1.67 -7.80
CA ALA A 158 12.63 1.79 -6.77
C ALA A 158 12.10 1.77 -5.34
N VAL A 159 10.78 1.66 -5.09
CA VAL A 159 10.26 1.37 -3.75
C VAL A 159 10.48 -0.13 -3.51
N PRO A 160 11.48 -0.53 -2.71
CA PRO A 160 11.59 -1.92 -2.32
C PRO A 160 10.37 -2.19 -1.46
N ILE A 161 9.70 -3.32 -1.70
CA ILE A 161 8.66 -3.85 -0.83
C ILE A 161 9.35 -4.09 0.53
N ALA A 162 9.30 -3.10 1.43
CA ALA A 162 9.93 -3.11 2.74
C ALA A 162 9.14 -3.97 3.74
N PHE A 163 8.66 -5.13 3.29
CA PHE A 163 7.97 -6.11 4.12
C PHE A 163 8.87 -7.30 4.49
N GLU A 164 9.94 -7.56 3.72
CA GLU A 164 10.79 -8.74 3.91
C GLU A 164 12.02 -8.53 4.82
N THR A 165 12.42 -7.29 5.09
CA THR A 165 13.63 -7.00 5.90
C THR A 165 13.38 -6.96 7.42
N SER A 166 12.12 -6.99 7.87
CA SER A 166 11.75 -7.03 9.29
C SER A 166 11.94 -8.43 9.91
N TRP A 167 11.56 -9.48 9.18
CA TRP A 167 11.57 -10.86 9.69
C TRP A 167 12.98 -11.46 9.82
N SER A 168 13.92 -11.04 8.97
CA SER A 168 15.32 -11.49 9.07
C SER A 168 16.00 -11.02 10.36
N ARG A 169 15.66 -9.83 10.89
CA ARG A 169 16.27 -9.33 12.14
C ARG A 169 15.72 -9.98 13.40
N VAL A 170 14.50 -10.52 13.36
CA VAL A 170 13.92 -11.24 14.51
C VAL A 170 14.51 -12.65 14.64
N VAL A 171 14.82 -13.32 13.52
CA VAL A 171 15.40 -14.67 13.54
C VAL A 171 16.86 -14.67 14.01
N THR A 172 17.65 -13.64 13.70
CA THR A 172 19.05 -13.55 14.15
C THR A 172 19.20 -13.25 15.65
N VAL A 173 18.19 -12.65 16.29
CA VAL A 173 18.22 -12.38 17.75
C VAL A 173 17.85 -13.63 18.57
N VAL A 174 17.08 -14.57 18.00
CA VAL A 174 16.71 -15.83 18.68
C VAL A 174 17.78 -16.92 18.56
N ALA A 175 18.72 -16.81 17.62
CA ALA A 175 19.84 -17.76 17.47
C ALA A 175 21.06 -17.43 18.35
N ALA A 176 21.01 -16.37 19.16
CA ALA A 176 22.13 -15.89 19.98
C ALA A 176 21.86 -15.96 21.51
N THR A 177 20.87 -16.75 21.94
CA THR A 177 20.62 -17.12 23.34
C THR A 177 20.57 -18.64 23.46
#